data_AF-A0A6P1BLS8-F1
#
_entry.id   AF-A0A6P1BLS8-F1
#
_cell.length_a   1.000
_cell.length_b   1.000
_cell.length_c   1.000
_cell.angle_alpha   90.00
_cell.angle_beta   90.00
_cell.angle_gamma   90.00
#
_symmetry.space_group_name_H-M   'P 1'
#
loop_
_entity.id
_entity.type
_entity.pdbx_description
1 polymer ?
#
loop_
_entity_poly.entity_id
_entity_poly.type
_entity_poly.pdbx_seq_one_letter_code
_entity_poly.pdbx_strand_id
1 'polypeptide(L)' 'MPQAQPIWIKDPLSILADGAERGVVIQDGKIVELVGRGRQAATADMTIFDASTHVVLP' A
#
# COMPACT_ATOMS: atom_id res chain seq x y z
N MET A 1 19.50 11.92 4.06
CA MET A 1 19.06 10.55 4.42
C MET A 1 18.80 9.81 3.13
N PRO A 2 19.20 8.54 2.98
CA PRO A 2 18.81 7.75 1.81
C PRO A 2 17.29 7.65 1.76
N GLN A 3 16.70 7.75 0.57
CA GLN A 3 15.26 7.54 0.36
C GLN A 3 14.94 6.07 0.70
N ALA A 4 13.91 5.82 1.51
CA ALA A 4 13.46 4.46 1.75
C ALA A 4 12.82 3.87 0.48
N GLN A 5 13.05 2.59 0.25
CA GLN A 5 12.37 1.86 -0.82
C GLN A 5 10.86 1.86 -0.56
N PRO A 6 10.00 2.16 -1.55
CA PRO A 6 8.55 2.12 -1.37
C PRO A 6 8.08 0.71 -0.99
N ILE A 7 7.06 0.63 -0.14
CA ILE A 7 6.42 -0.64 0.25
C ILE A 7 4.96 -0.57 -0.12
N TRP A 8 4.47 -1.54 -0.90
CA TRP A 8 3.05 -1.75 -1.10
C TRP A 8 2.53 -2.76 -0.07
N ILE A 9 1.71 -2.27 0.85
CA ILE A 9 0.90 -3.12 1.73
C ILE A 9 -0.26 -3.62 0.89
N LYS A 10 -0.14 -4.81 0.31
CA LYS A 10 -0.99 -5.32 -0.77
C LYS A 10 -2.11 -6.22 -0.25
N ASP A 11 -3.32 -5.97 -0.76
CA ASP A 11 -4.51 -6.81 -0.59
C ASP A 11 -4.85 -7.18 0.88
N PRO A 12 -5.01 -6.22 1.81
CA PRO A 12 -5.45 -6.52 3.17
C PRO A 12 -6.86 -7.11 3.22
N LEU A 13 -7.17 -7.91 4.25
CA LEU A 13 -8.54 -8.43 4.49
C LEU A 13 -9.57 -7.29 4.60
N SER A 14 -9.14 -6.19 5.20
CA SER A 14 -9.92 -4.95 5.28
C SER A 14 -8.99 -3.77 5.51
N ILE A 15 -9.40 -2.61 5.02
CA ILE A 15 -8.68 -1.35 5.20
C ILE A 15 -9.68 -0.22 5.38
N LEU A 16 -9.45 0.60 6.41
CA LEU A 16 -10.21 1.82 6.63
C LEU A 16 -9.54 3.00 5.90
N ALA A 17 -9.67 3.02 4.57
CA ALA A 17 -9.25 4.13 3.71
C ALA A 17 -9.99 4.07 2.37
N ASP A 18 -10.67 5.16 1.99
CA ASP A 18 -11.40 5.23 0.73
C ASP A 18 -10.44 5.16 -0.47
N GLY A 19 -10.78 4.34 -1.47
CA GLY A 19 -10.00 4.18 -2.71
C GLY A 19 -8.71 3.35 -2.58
N ALA A 20 -8.55 2.63 -1.47
CA ALA A 20 -7.38 1.79 -1.19
C ALA A 20 -7.73 0.30 -1.07
N GLU A 21 -8.74 -0.21 -1.80
CA GLU A 21 -9.24 -1.58 -1.61
C GLU A 21 -8.20 -2.68 -1.90
N ARG A 22 -7.15 -2.38 -2.67
CA ARG A 22 -5.98 -3.25 -2.92
C ARG A 22 -4.78 -2.87 -2.03
N GLY A 23 -4.98 -1.93 -1.10
CA GLY A 23 -3.99 -1.43 -0.15
C GLY A 23 -3.37 -0.09 -0.52
N VAL A 24 -2.22 0.22 0.11
CA VAL A 24 -1.53 1.52 -0.01
C VAL A 24 -0.04 1.33 -0.27
N VAL A 25 0.56 2.29 -0.97
CA VAL A 25 2.03 2.39 -1.08
C VAL A 25 2.53 3.43 -0.09
N ILE A 26 3.51 3.03 0.71
CA ILE A 26 4.19 3.90 1.67
C ILE A 26 5.62 4.16 1.23
N GLN A 27 6.03 5.42 1.27
CA GLN A 27 7.41 5.85 1.05
C GLN A 27 7.75 6.96 2.04
N ASP A 28 8.88 6.82 2.73
CA ASP A 28 9.37 7.76 3.75
C ASP A 28 8.31 8.18 4.77
N GLY A 29 7.57 7.18 5.27
CA GLY A 29 6.54 7.37 6.29
C GLY A 29 5.27 8.07 5.79
N LYS A 30 5.10 8.23 4.48
CA LYS A 30 3.91 8.84 3.87
C LYS A 30 3.22 7.85 2.95
N ILE A 31 1.89 7.91 2.92
CA ILE A 31 1.11 7.25 1.87
C ILE A 31 1.28 8.05 0.57
N VAL A 32 1.89 7.42 -0.43
CA VAL A 32 2.16 8.04 -1.73
C VAL A 32 1.22 7.56 -2.82
N GLU A 33 0.51 6.46 -2.59
CA GLU A 33 -0.48 5.92 -3.52
C GLU A 33 -1.57 5.16 -2.77
N LEU A 34 -2.83 5.38 -3.17
CA LEU A 34 -3.99 4.57 -2.79
C LEU A 34 -4.31 3.63 -3.96
N VAL A 35 -4.27 2.31 -3.75
CA VAL A 35 -4.50 1.36 -4.82
C VAL A 35 -5.94 0.89 -4.78
N GLY A 36 -6.73 1.42 -5.70
CA GLY A 36 -8.16 1.14 -5.75
C GLY A 36 -8.51 -0.27 -6.23
N ARG A 37 -9.76 -0.66 -6.06
CA ARG A 37 -10.30 -1.95 -6.54
C ARG A 37 -9.95 -2.20 -8.02
N GLY A 38 -9.41 -3.40 -8.30
CA GLY A 38 -9.05 -3.81 -9.67
C GLY A 38 -7.82 -3.11 -10.25
N ARG A 39 -7.14 -2.24 -9.50
CA ARG A 39 -5.94 -1.52 -9.92
C ARG A 39 -4.67 -2.21 -9.42
N GLN A 40 -3.57 -1.98 -10.13
CA GLN A 40 -2.22 -2.28 -9.68
C GLN A 40 -1.57 -0.96 -9.20
N ALA A 41 -0.64 -1.03 -8.25
CA ALA A 41 0.14 0.15 -7.92
C ALA A 41 1.00 0.59 -9.13
N ALA A 42 1.06 1.90 -9.36
CA ALA A 42 1.85 2.51 -10.41
C ALA A 42 3.28 2.87 -9.94
N THR A 43 3.49 2.95 -8.63
CA THR A 43 4.80 3.20 -8.04
C THR A 43 5.81 2.10 -8.42
N ALA A 44 6.92 2.50 -9.02
CA ALA A 44 7.99 1.58 -9.43
C ALA A 44 8.90 1.18 -8.27
N ASP A 45 9.67 0.10 -8.46
CA ASP A 45 10.72 -0.38 -7.54
C ASP A 45 10.27 -0.62 -6.09
N MET A 46 8.97 -0.83 -5.88
CA MET A 46 8.39 -1.12 -4.57
C MET A 46 8.62 -2.56 -4.15
N THR A 47 8.82 -2.79 -2.87
CA THR A 47 8.65 -4.12 -2.26
C THR A 47 7.17 -4.37 -1.96
N ILE A 48 6.78 -5.64 -2.04
CA ILE A 48 5.41 -6.07 -1.72
C ILE A 48 5.40 -6.66 -0.32
N PHE A 49 4.51 -6.15 0.52
CA PHE A 49 4.10 -6.80 1.75
C PHE A 49 2.71 -7.41 1.52
N ASP A 50 2.62 -8.74 1.52
CA ASP A 50 1.34 -9.45 1.37
C ASP A 50 0.54 -9.34 2.68
N ALA A 51 -0.49 -8.49 2.64
CA ALA A 51 -1.36 -8.22 3.77
C ALA A 51 -2.63 -9.08 3.77
N SER A 52 -2.73 -10.13 2.96
CA SER A 52 -3.94 -10.96 2.80
C SER A 52 -4.45 -11.63 4.09
N THR A 53 -3.66 -11.61 5.16
CA THR A 53 -4.02 -12.09 6.51
C THR A 53 -4.10 -10.97 7.57
N HIS A 54 -4.03 -9.71 7.15
CA HIS A 54 -3.95 -8.52 8.01
C HIS A 54 -5.12 -7.57 7.76
N VAL A 55 -5.42 -6.74 8.77
CA VAL A 55 -6.32 -5.59 8.66
C VAL A 55 -5.50 -4.32 8.86
N VAL A 56 -5.78 -3.29 8.07
CA VAL A 56 -5.08 -2.00 8.11
C VAL A 56 -6.01 -0.92 8.67
N LEU A 57 -5.60 -0.28 9.75
CA LEU A 57 -6.33 0.79 10.44
C LEU A 57 -5.43 2.03 10.64
N PRO A 58 -6.00 3.23 10.79
CA PRO A 58 -5.27 4.46 11.16
C PRO A 58 -4.64 4.41 12.56
#